data_AF-A0A6T0TXK2-F1
#
_entry.id   AF-A0A6T0TXK2-F1
#
_cell.length_a   1.000
_cell.length_b   1.000
_cell.length_c   1.000
_cell.angle_alpha   90.00
_cell.angle_beta   90.00
_cell.angle_gamma   90.00
#
_symmetry.space_group_name_H-M   'P 1'
#
loop_
_entity.id
_entity.type
_entity.pdbx_description
1 polymer ?
#
loop_
_entity_poly.entity_id
_entity_poly.type
_entity_poly.pdbx_seq_one_letter_code
_entity_poly.pdbx_strand_id
1 'polypeptide(L)'
;MATWGRKGQPMEAARRAARDGEARRGKDARQRELCRIISEREALHVKLQHLRDEVRLVEANIEAVALREEQLLSEMVGQSDSDLDDSDDTDSEGPSMRFCLPGTGTTATPSSGPVYFELEGSDAAKLIGLTPRQPRVVNMSPSSGEQPPSARGGEDYEDCFELGVAKCRLCGARFPLDVDSIQRHSRSCFRTSDDKLPLMGRCSTCGEQMPLTMKAVEAHRCSCVVRRQAKLGAPRTGQTQPGGR
;
A
#
# COMPACT_ATOMS: atom_id res chain seq x y z
N MET A 1 -51.44 47.04 -63.73
CA MET A 1 -51.52 45.85 -62.85
C MET A 1 -50.42 45.97 -61.81
N ALA A 2 -50.75 46.36 -60.58
CA ALA A 2 -49.77 46.58 -59.51
C ALA A 2 -49.55 45.28 -58.73
N THR A 3 -48.36 44.70 -58.86
CA THR A 3 -47.89 43.57 -58.04
C THR A 3 -47.42 44.10 -56.69
N TRP A 4 -48.31 44.08 -55.70
CA TRP A 4 -47.94 44.37 -54.31
C TRP A 4 -47.03 43.25 -53.79
N GLY A 5 -45.73 43.56 -53.72
CA GLY A 5 -44.66 42.62 -53.41
C GLY A 5 -44.70 42.09 -51.97
N ARG A 6 -44.52 40.78 -51.85
CA ARG A 6 -44.32 40.01 -50.60
C ARG A 6 -43.08 40.45 -49.82
N LYS A 7 -43.07 41.63 -49.21
CA LYS A 7 -41.94 42.09 -48.38
C LYS A 7 -41.98 41.58 -46.92
N GLY A 8 -42.98 40.77 -46.53
CA GLY A 8 -43.16 40.28 -45.15
C GLY A 8 -42.72 38.83 -44.86
N GLN A 9 -42.44 37.99 -45.86
CA GLN A 9 -42.19 36.55 -45.64
C GLN A 9 -40.84 36.16 -44.99
N PRO A 10 -39.71 36.90 -45.11
CA PRO A 10 -38.43 36.40 -44.59
C PRO A 10 -38.33 36.42 -43.06
N MET A 11 -39.07 37.31 -42.38
CA MET A 11 -38.97 37.45 -40.92
C MET A 11 -39.70 36.34 -40.17
N GLU A 12 -40.82 35.83 -40.70
CA GLU A 12 -41.54 34.70 -40.09
C GLU A 12 -40.77 33.38 -40.21
N ALA A 13 -40.10 33.15 -41.35
CA ALA A 13 -39.25 31.98 -41.55
C ALA A 13 -38.08 31.96 -40.55
N ALA A 14 -37.44 33.12 -40.33
CA ALA A 14 -36.38 33.27 -39.35
C ALA A 14 -36.86 32.99 -37.90
N ARG A 15 -38.06 33.45 -37.54
CA ARG A 15 -38.65 33.18 -36.21
C ARG A 15 -38.97 31.69 -36.01
N ARG A 16 -39.46 30.98 -37.05
CA ARG A 16 -39.68 29.53 -36.98
C ARG A 16 -38.37 28.78 -36.83
N ALA A 17 -37.36 29.12 -37.63
CA ALA A 17 -36.02 28.53 -37.53
C ALA A 17 -35.38 28.74 -36.15
N ALA A 18 -35.57 29.91 -35.53
CA ALA A 18 -35.08 30.19 -34.19
C ALA A 18 -35.76 29.30 -33.13
N ARG A 19 -37.09 29.16 -33.18
CA ARG A 19 -37.85 28.28 -32.26
C ARG A 19 -37.46 26.81 -32.42
N ASP A 20 -37.30 26.34 -33.65
CA ASP A 20 -36.86 24.97 -33.93
C ASP A 20 -35.42 24.73 -33.44
N GLY A 21 -34.55 25.72 -33.58
CA GLY A 21 -33.18 25.68 -33.08
C GLY A 21 -33.11 25.60 -31.55
N GLU A 22 -33.94 26.36 -30.85
CA GLU A 22 -34.03 26.31 -29.38
C GLU A 22 -34.56 24.96 -28.88
N ALA A 23 -35.60 24.44 -29.51
CA ALA A 23 -36.15 23.12 -29.21
C ALA A 23 -35.11 22.00 -29.43
N ARG A 24 -34.29 22.09 -30.49
CA ARG A 24 -33.19 21.13 -30.74
C ARG A 24 -32.11 21.22 -29.66
N ARG A 25 -31.66 22.42 -29.30
CA ARG A 25 -30.66 22.61 -28.23
C ARG A 25 -31.13 22.03 -26.89
N GLY A 26 -32.41 22.19 -26.57
CA GLY A 26 -33.01 21.62 -25.36
C GLY A 26 -32.98 20.08 -25.35
N LYS A 27 -33.27 19.45 -26.50
CA LYS A 27 -33.16 17.99 -26.65
C LYS A 27 -31.71 17.51 -26.53
N ASP A 28 -30.77 18.20 -27.17
CA ASP A 28 -29.35 17.84 -27.11
C ASP A 28 -28.79 17.96 -25.69
N ALA A 29 -29.20 18.99 -24.93
CA ALA A 29 -28.81 19.14 -23.53
C ALA A 29 -29.34 17.99 -22.66
N ARG A 30 -30.62 17.62 -22.83
CA ARG A 30 -31.21 16.47 -22.11
C ARG A 30 -30.56 15.16 -22.49
N GLN A 31 -30.22 14.96 -23.76
CA GLN A 31 -29.52 13.77 -24.22
C GLN A 31 -28.13 13.64 -23.59
N ARG A 32 -27.35 14.73 -23.52
CA ARG A 32 -26.06 14.73 -22.83
C ARG A 32 -26.19 14.41 -21.35
N GLU A 33 -27.18 14.98 -20.68
CA GLU A 33 -27.43 14.71 -19.27
C GLU A 33 -27.82 13.24 -19.05
N LEU A 34 -28.69 12.69 -19.91
CA LEU A 34 -29.05 11.28 -19.85
C LEU A 34 -27.83 10.37 -20.05
N CYS A 35 -26.97 10.66 -21.03
CA CYS A 35 -25.72 9.92 -21.24
C CYS A 35 -24.80 10.00 -20.00
N ARG A 36 -24.71 11.17 -19.35
CA ARG A 36 -23.95 11.34 -18.10
C ARG A 36 -24.50 10.44 -16.99
N ILE A 37 -25.81 10.48 -16.76
CA ILE A 37 -26.48 9.67 -15.72
C ILE A 37 -26.29 8.17 -15.99
N ILE A 38 -26.41 7.73 -17.26
CA ILE A 38 -26.19 6.32 -17.62
C ILE A 38 -24.75 5.90 -17.29
N SER A 39 -23.76 6.72 -17.67
CA SER A 39 -22.35 6.41 -17.38
C SER A 39 -22.04 6.38 -15.87
N GLU A 40 -22.64 7.28 -15.09
CA GLU A 40 -22.50 7.31 -13.64
C GLU A 40 -23.13 6.07 -13.00
N ARG A 41 -24.33 5.67 -13.45
CA ARG A 41 -25.00 4.45 -13.01
C ARG A 41 -24.15 3.21 -13.30
N GLU A 42 -23.57 3.11 -14.50
CA GLU A 42 -22.70 1.99 -14.88
C GLU A 42 -21.43 1.94 -14.01
N ALA A 43 -20.79 3.09 -13.75
CA ALA A 43 -19.65 3.16 -12.85
C ALA A 43 -20.00 2.71 -11.42
N LEU A 44 -21.17 3.09 -10.91
CA LEU A 44 -21.66 2.64 -9.61
C LEU A 44 -21.95 1.14 -9.60
N HIS A 45 -22.48 0.57 -10.68
CA HIS A 45 -22.67 -0.89 -10.79
C HIS A 45 -21.34 -1.65 -10.73
N VAL A 46 -20.31 -1.18 -11.43
CA VAL A 46 -18.96 -1.78 -11.38
C VAL A 46 -18.40 -1.70 -9.96
N LYS A 47 -18.52 -0.54 -9.29
CA LYS A 47 -18.07 -0.36 -7.91
C LYS A 47 -18.81 -1.29 -6.94
N LEU A 48 -20.11 -1.45 -7.12
CA LEU A 48 -20.93 -2.35 -6.30
C LEU A 48 -20.52 -3.81 -6.50
N GLN A 49 -20.24 -4.22 -7.75
CA GLN A 49 -19.74 -5.55 -8.03
C GLN A 49 -18.39 -5.81 -7.36
N HIS A 50 -17.46 -4.87 -7.46
CA HIS A 50 -16.16 -4.95 -6.80
C HIS A 50 -16.29 -5.11 -5.28
N LEU A 51 -17.16 -4.32 -4.62
CA LEU A 51 -17.40 -4.45 -3.17
C LEU A 51 -17.99 -5.82 -2.80
N ARG A 52 -18.87 -6.39 -3.64
CA ARG A 52 -19.38 -7.75 -3.43
C ARG A 52 -18.27 -8.80 -3.53
N ASP A 53 -17.33 -8.61 -4.46
CA ASP A 53 -16.18 -9.51 -4.62
C ASP A 53 -15.26 -9.43 -3.38
N GLU A 54 -15.03 -8.22 -2.86
CA GLU A 54 -14.26 -8.02 -1.62
C GLU A 54 -14.92 -8.67 -0.41
N VAL A 55 -16.24 -8.52 -0.24
CA VAL A 55 -16.98 -9.17 0.85
C VAL A 55 -16.83 -10.69 0.77
N ARG A 56 -17.00 -11.29 -0.41
CA ARG A 56 -16.81 -12.74 -0.61
C ARG A 56 -15.41 -13.20 -0.26
N LEU A 57 -14.39 -12.41 -0.59
CA LEU A 57 -13.01 -12.72 -0.23
C LEU A 57 -12.80 -12.71 1.29
N VAL A 58 -13.36 -11.72 1.99
CA VAL A 58 -13.29 -11.63 3.45
C VAL A 58 -14.05 -12.78 4.12
N GLU A 59 -15.23 -13.14 3.62
CA GLU A 59 -16.01 -14.29 4.10
C GLU A 59 -15.21 -15.60 3.96
N ALA A 60 -14.61 -15.85 2.78
CA ALA A 60 -13.76 -17.01 2.56
C ALA A 60 -12.53 -17.04 3.49
N ASN A 61 -11.94 -15.87 3.79
CA ASN A 61 -10.83 -15.77 4.73
C ASN A 61 -11.27 -16.10 6.17
N ILE A 62 -12.46 -15.65 6.59
CA ILE A 62 -13.03 -15.98 7.91
C ILE A 62 -13.23 -17.49 8.03
N GLU A 63 -13.83 -18.13 7.02
CA GLU A 63 -14.01 -19.59 6.97
C GLU A 63 -12.67 -20.34 7.04
N ALA A 64 -11.66 -19.89 6.29
CA ALA A 64 -10.34 -20.50 6.31
C ALA A 64 -9.65 -20.39 7.69
N VAL A 65 -9.83 -19.26 8.38
CA VAL A 65 -9.32 -19.07 9.75
C VAL A 65 -10.05 -19.99 10.72
N ALA A 66 -11.37 -20.11 10.61
CA ALA A 66 -12.17 -21.01 11.45
C ALA A 66 -11.76 -22.48 11.28
N LEU A 67 -11.55 -22.93 10.05
CA LEU A 67 -11.05 -24.29 9.77
C LEU A 67 -9.66 -24.53 10.39
N ARG A 68 -8.78 -23.54 10.33
CA ARG A 68 -7.45 -23.64 10.94
C ARG A 68 -7.53 -23.68 12.47
N GLU A 69 -8.46 -22.94 13.07
CA GLU A 69 -8.73 -22.99 14.50
C GLU A 69 -9.21 -24.39 14.93
N GLU A 70 -10.18 -24.97 14.21
CA GLU A 70 -10.67 -26.32 14.47
C GLU A 70 -9.57 -27.39 14.32
N GLN A 71 -8.70 -27.26 13.32
CA GLN A 71 -7.55 -28.13 13.14
C GLN A 71 -6.60 -28.09 14.34
N LEU A 72 -6.23 -26.89 14.79
CA LEU A 72 -5.34 -26.71 15.94
C LEU A 72 -5.96 -27.25 17.23
N LEU A 73 -7.27 -27.05 17.43
CA LEU A 73 -7.98 -27.63 18.57
C LEU A 73 -7.98 -29.16 18.54
N SER A 74 -8.14 -29.77 17.36
CA SER A 74 -8.07 -31.24 17.19
C SER A 74 -6.67 -31.78 17.47
N GLU A 75 -5.62 -31.09 17.03
CA GLU A 75 -4.22 -31.45 17.30
C GLU A 75 -3.90 -31.39 18.81
N MET A 76 -4.40 -30.38 19.52
CA MET A 76 -4.21 -30.26 20.97
C MET A 76 -4.87 -31.39 21.76
N VAL A 77 -6.09 -31.80 21.39
CA VAL A 77 -6.78 -32.91 22.07
C VAL A 77 -6.03 -34.22 21.84
N GLY A 78 -5.52 -34.46 20.62
CA GLY A 78 -4.82 -35.69 20.27
C GLY A 78 -3.44 -35.89 20.91
N GLN A 79 -2.79 -34.82 21.39
CA GLN A 79 -1.48 -34.92 22.06
C GLN A 79 -1.55 -35.34 23.54
N SER A 80 -2.72 -35.30 24.16
CA SER A 80 -2.87 -35.50 25.61
C SER A 80 -2.74 -36.96 26.07
N ASP A 81 -2.90 -37.94 25.17
CA ASP A 81 -3.11 -39.34 25.54
C ASP A 81 -1.90 -40.27 25.28
N SER A 82 -0.79 -39.78 24.71
CA SER A 82 0.36 -40.63 24.36
C SER A 82 1.54 -40.61 25.33
N ASP A 83 1.55 -39.73 26.34
CA ASP A 83 2.76 -39.46 27.16
C ASP A 83 2.72 -40.08 28.58
N LEU A 84 1.82 -41.02 28.85
CA LEU A 84 1.64 -41.62 30.20
C LEU A 84 1.98 -43.11 30.32
N ASP A 85 2.65 -43.72 29.34
CA ASP A 85 2.98 -45.15 29.41
C ASP A 85 4.39 -45.46 28.90
N ASP A 86 5.42 -44.98 29.62
CA ASP A 86 6.72 -45.66 29.68
C ASP A 86 7.55 -45.20 30.89
N SER A 87 7.15 -45.62 32.07
CA SER A 87 8.06 -45.70 33.22
C SER A 87 7.96 -47.10 33.82
N ASP A 88 8.43 -48.09 33.05
CA ASP A 88 8.88 -49.36 33.61
C ASP A 88 10.37 -49.24 33.93
N ASP A 89 10.66 -49.32 35.23
CA ASP A 89 11.99 -49.34 35.83
C ASP A 89 12.86 -50.43 35.19
N THR A 90 13.76 -50.04 34.28
CA THR A 90 14.89 -50.90 33.91
C THR A 90 16.20 -50.13 34.04
N ASP A 91 16.80 -50.27 35.22
CA ASP A 91 18.24 -50.09 35.43
C ASP A 91 19.02 -50.92 34.39
N SER A 92 19.49 -50.28 33.33
CA SER A 92 20.45 -50.88 32.40
C SER A 92 21.53 -49.88 32.07
N GLU A 93 22.62 -50.00 32.82
CA GLU A 93 23.89 -49.37 32.49
C GLU A 93 24.41 -49.86 31.14
N GLY A 94 24.55 -48.93 30.19
CA GLY A 94 25.52 -48.98 29.08
C GLY A 94 24.95 -49.18 27.67
N PRO A 95 25.76 -49.02 26.61
CA PRO A 95 26.84 -48.06 26.41
C PRO A 95 26.61 -47.17 25.16
N SER A 96 27.29 -46.03 25.16
CA SER A 96 27.59 -45.15 24.03
C SER A 96 27.56 -45.82 22.64
N MET A 97 26.59 -45.47 21.81
CA MET A 97 26.64 -45.72 20.37
C MET A 97 26.30 -44.43 19.61
N ARG A 98 27.32 -43.96 18.90
CA ARG A 98 27.31 -42.87 17.94
C ARG A 98 26.24 -43.11 16.87
N PHE A 99 25.29 -42.20 16.73
CA PHE A 99 24.48 -42.12 15.52
C PHE A 99 25.08 -41.12 14.56
N CYS A 100 25.66 -41.65 13.48
CA CYS A 100 26.10 -40.89 12.33
C CYS A 100 24.87 -40.28 11.62
N LEU A 101 24.86 -38.96 11.48
CA LEU A 101 23.96 -38.25 10.56
C LEU A 101 24.29 -38.65 9.12
N PRO A 102 23.36 -39.23 8.34
CA PRO A 102 23.57 -39.39 6.92
C PRO A 102 23.48 -38.01 6.25
N GLY A 103 24.60 -37.57 5.67
CA GLY A 103 24.63 -36.41 4.79
C GLY A 103 23.73 -36.64 3.59
N THR A 104 22.65 -35.87 3.50
CA THR A 104 21.84 -35.76 2.29
C THR A 104 22.44 -34.65 1.43
N GLY A 105 23.07 -35.07 0.34
CA GLY A 105 23.55 -34.19 -0.71
C GLY A 105 22.41 -33.38 -1.30
N THR A 106 22.59 -32.06 -1.29
CA THR A 106 21.74 -31.10 -1.99
C THR A 106 22.00 -31.19 -3.49
N THR A 107 21.25 -32.05 -4.17
CA THR A 107 21.05 -31.92 -5.62
C THR A 107 20.13 -30.73 -5.88
N ALA A 108 20.70 -29.62 -6.36
CA ALA A 108 20.00 -28.41 -6.72
C ALA A 108 19.05 -28.66 -7.90
N THR A 109 17.75 -28.74 -7.61
CA THR A 109 16.66 -28.60 -8.59
C THR A 109 16.41 -27.11 -8.85
N PRO A 110 16.32 -26.66 -10.12
CA PRO A 110 15.97 -25.28 -10.44
C PRO A 110 14.49 -25.05 -10.12
N SER A 111 14.23 -24.61 -8.89
CA SER A 111 12.94 -24.12 -8.42
C SER A 111 12.61 -22.83 -9.17
N SER A 112 11.71 -22.93 -10.17
CA SER A 112 11.00 -21.81 -10.75
C SER A 112 9.92 -21.31 -9.78
N GLY A 113 10.34 -20.90 -8.59
CA GLY A 113 9.50 -20.24 -7.60
C GLY A 113 9.42 -18.74 -7.83
N PRO A 114 8.39 -18.06 -7.29
CA PRO A 114 8.30 -16.60 -7.34
C PRO A 114 9.58 -15.98 -6.75
N VAL A 115 10.17 -15.06 -7.50
CA VAL A 115 11.34 -14.28 -7.08
C VAL A 115 10.95 -13.44 -5.86
N TYR A 116 11.46 -13.80 -4.70
CA TYR A 116 11.36 -12.97 -3.50
C TYR A 116 12.43 -11.89 -3.56
N PHE A 117 12.03 -10.64 -3.38
CA PHE A 117 12.94 -9.53 -3.21
C PHE A 117 13.29 -9.44 -1.73
N GLU A 118 14.52 -9.79 -1.37
CA GLU A 118 15.07 -9.45 -0.05
C GLU A 118 15.29 -7.93 -0.03
N LEU A 119 14.47 -7.22 0.75
CA LEU A 119 14.75 -5.83 1.11
C LEU A 119 15.87 -5.83 2.14
N GLU A 120 17.11 -5.97 1.69
CA GLU A 120 18.27 -5.64 2.51
C GLU A 120 18.27 -4.13 2.79
N GLY A 121 18.16 -3.77 4.07
CA GLY A 121 18.65 -2.49 4.58
C GLY A 121 17.88 -1.25 4.14
N SER A 122 16.60 -1.17 4.46
CA SER A 122 15.93 0.13 4.55
C SER A 122 15.29 0.30 5.92
N ASP A 123 15.80 1.28 6.66
CA ASP A 123 15.30 1.82 7.93
C ASP A 123 13.83 2.34 7.88
N ALA A 124 13.06 1.94 6.88
CA ALA A 124 11.64 2.21 6.74
C ALA A 124 10.77 1.35 7.68
N ALA A 125 11.27 0.18 8.13
CA ALA A 125 10.53 -0.69 9.05
C ALA A 125 10.40 -0.11 10.48
N LYS A 126 11.20 0.90 10.85
CA LYS A 126 11.03 1.64 12.11
C LYS A 126 9.90 2.68 12.08
N LEU A 127 9.36 3.02 10.91
CA LEU A 127 8.36 4.09 10.78
C LEU A 127 6.90 3.62 10.74
N ILE A 128 6.67 2.33 10.48
CA ILE A 128 5.33 1.73 10.39
C ILE A 128 5.19 0.68 11.48
N GLY A 129 4.93 1.13 12.70
CA GLY A 129 4.62 0.28 13.86
C GLY A 129 3.25 -0.39 13.74
N LEU A 130 3.09 -1.28 12.77
CA LEU A 130 1.90 -2.12 12.60
C LEU A 130 2.24 -3.61 12.79
N THR A 131 3.05 -3.91 13.82
CA THR A 131 3.09 -5.29 14.33
C THR A 131 1.83 -5.54 15.17
N PRO A 132 1.07 -6.62 14.91
CA PRO A 132 -0.04 -7.04 15.78
C PRO A 132 0.47 -7.20 17.21
N ARG A 133 -0.12 -6.42 18.11
CA ARG A 133 0.29 -6.31 19.50
C ARG A 133 -0.09 -7.61 20.21
N GLN A 134 0.88 -8.50 20.45
CA GLN A 134 0.67 -9.57 21.42
C GLN A 134 0.53 -8.95 22.82
N PRO A 135 -0.47 -9.36 23.62
CA PRO A 135 -0.62 -8.89 24.99
C PRO A 135 0.51 -9.48 25.83
N ARG A 136 1.58 -8.70 26.06
CA ARG A 136 2.58 -9.05 27.06
C ARG A 136 2.02 -8.78 28.44
N VAL A 137 1.79 -9.85 29.18
CA VAL A 137 1.61 -9.84 30.63
C VAL A 137 2.80 -9.11 31.28
N VAL A 138 2.50 -8.05 32.03
CA VAL A 138 3.49 -7.24 32.73
C VAL A 138 3.90 -8.01 33.97
N ASN A 139 5.07 -8.65 33.93
CA ASN A 139 5.66 -9.23 35.12
C ASN A 139 6.36 -8.11 35.90
N MET A 140 5.72 -7.65 36.98
CA MET A 140 6.26 -6.66 37.90
C MET A 140 7.29 -7.36 38.81
N SER A 141 8.58 -7.22 38.51
CA SER A 141 9.65 -7.50 39.45
C SER A 141 10.31 -6.19 39.89
N PRO A 142 10.35 -5.88 41.19
CA PRO A 142 11.08 -4.73 41.70
C PRO A 142 12.54 -5.15 41.89
N SER A 143 13.45 -4.60 41.10
CA SER A 143 14.88 -4.72 41.39
C SER A 143 15.52 -3.33 41.39
N SER A 144 15.91 -2.95 42.59
CA SER A 144 16.72 -1.80 42.94
C SER A 144 18.17 -2.10 42.57
N GLY A 145 18.86 -1.14 41.94
CA GLY A 145 20.31 -1.05 42.03
C GLY A 145 21.05 -0.81 40.72
N GLU A 146 21.58 0.40 40.62
CA GLU A 146 22.85 0.76 39.98
C GLU A 146 22.90 0.98 38.46
N GLN A 147 23.34 2.19 38.14
CA GLN A 147 23.34 2.85 36.85
C GLN A 147 24.78 2.90 36.29
N PRO A 148 25.04 2.41 35.05
CA PRO A 148 26.27 2.73 34.32
C PRO A 148 26.07 3.94 33.37
N PRO A 149 27.14 4.67 33.04
CA PRO A 149 27.04 5.96 32.34
C PRO A 149 26.90 5.82 30.82
N SER A 150 25.88 6.49 30.29
CA SER A 150 25.79 7.24 29.03
C SER A 150 26.70 6.83 27.86
N ALA A 151 26.12 6.10 26.90
CA ALA A 151 26.55 6.12 25.49
C ALA A 151 25.49 6.86 24.66
N ARG A 152 25.92 7.94 24.03
CA ARG A 152 25.11 8.91 23.27
C ARG A 152 24.41 8.23 22.08
N GLY A 153 23.09 8.32 22.04
CA GLY A 153 22.27 7.82 20.93
C GLY A 153 20.82 7.44 21.30
N GLY A 154 20.34 7.81 22.48
CA GLY A 154 18.94 7.69 22.86
C GLY A 154 18.17 8.90 22.33
N GLU A 155 17.42 8.70 21.24
CA GLU A 155 16.36 9.62 20.85
C GLU A 155 15.39 9.74 22.04
N ASP A 156 15.01 10.96 22.39
CA ASP A 156 14.23 11.34 23.57
C ASP A 156 12.88 10.59 23.67
N TYR A 157 12.89 9.39 24.27
CA TYR A 157 11.67 8.67 24.67
C TYR A 157 11.03 9.26 25.94
N GLU A 158 11.55 10.37 26.46
CA GLU A 158 10.93 11.16 27.55
C GLU A 158 9.97 12.26 27.07
N ASP A 159 9.70 12.37 25.76
CA ASP A 159 8.49 13.07 25.24
C ASP A 159 7.25 12.12 25.26
N CYS A 160 7.38 10.96 25.91
CA CYS A 160 6.27 10.06 26.18
C CYS A 160 5.44 10.58 27.35
N PHE A 161 4.22 11.00 27.02
CA PHE A 161 3.10 11.31 27.92
C PHE A 161 2.92 12.79 28.33
N GLU A 162 2.98 13.73 27.37
CA GLU A 162 1.99 14.82 27.35
C GLU A 162 0.60 14.17 27.18
N LEU A 163 0.05 13.62 28.27
CA LEU A 163 -1.21 12.88 28.30
C LEU A 163 -2.32 13.78 27.74
N GLY A 164 -2.78 13.44 26.55
CA GLY A 164 -3.88 14.15 25.89
C GLY A 164 -3.47 15.06 24.74
N VAL A 165 -2.24 15.00 24.21
CA VAL A 165 -1.87 15.69 22.97
C VAL A 165 -1.40 14.71 21.90
N ALA A 166 -2.03 14.75 20.72
CA ALA A 166 -1.59 14.07 19.51
C ALA A 166 -0.86 15.03 18.57
N LYS A 167 0.16 14.52 17.85
CA LYS A 167 0.92 15.27 16.85
C LYS A 167 0.67 14.69 15.46
N CYS A 168 0.23 15.52 14.51
CA CYS A 168 0.08 15.09 13.12
C CYS A 168 1.45 14.93 12.46
N ARG A 169 1.72 13.76 11.90
CA ARG A 169 2.98 13.48 11.18
C ARG A 169 3.12 14.25 9.87
N LEU A 170 2.02 14.73 9.28
CA LEU A 170 2.05 15.42 8.00
C LEU A 170 2.44 16.90 8.14
N CYS A 171 1.92 17.61 9.14
CA CYS A 171 2.15 19.05 9.31
C CYS A 171 2.86 19.41 10.63
N GLY A 172 3.06 18.44 11.53
CA GLY A 172 3.70 18.65 12.82
C GLY A 172 2.81 19.33 13.88
N ALA A 173 1.57 19.71 13.55
CA ALA A 173 0.66 20.35 14.49
C ALA A 173 0.29 19.43 15.66
N ARG A 174 0.24 19.99 16.86
CA ARG A 174 -0.18 19.34 18.10
C ARG A 174 -1.65 19.70 18.41
N PHE A 175 -2.47 18.73 18.78
CA PHE A 175 -3.89 18.92 19.13
C PHE A 175 -4.32 17.97 20.25
N PRO A 176 -5.42 18.26 20.98
CA PRO A 176 -5.93 17.36 21.99
C PRO A 176 -6.21 15.95 21.44
N LEU A 177 -6.00 14.92 22.24
CA LEU A 177 -6.30 13.51 21.92
C LEU A 177 -7.82 13.24 22.02
N ASP A 178 -8.59 14.11 21.38
CA ASP A 178 -10.03 14.11 21.30
C ASP A 178 -10.44 13.79 19.86
N VAL A 179 -11.47 12.95 19.70
CA VAL A 179 -11.90 12.43 18.40
C VAL A 179 -12.32 13.56 17.46
N ASP A 180 -13.02 14.58 17.98
CA ASP A 180 -13.47 15.72 17.17
C ASP A 180 -12.30 16.58 16.71
N SER A 181 -11.31 16.77 17.58
CA SER A 181 -10.09 17.51 17.27
C SER A 181 -9.26 16.82 16.19
N ILE A 182 -9.10 15.49 16.28
CA ILE A 182 -8.43 14.66 15.27
C ILE A 182 -9.19 14.72 13.93
N GLN A 183 -10.52 14.58 13.96
CA GLN A 183 -11.34 14.57 12.75
C GLN A 183 -11.40 15.94 12.07
N ARG A 184 -11.45 17.02 12.84
CA ARG A 184 -11.38 18.40 12.33
C ARG A 184 -10.02 18.66 11.68
N HIS A 185 -8.94 18.24 12.32
CA HIS A 185 -7.59 18.39 11.81
C HIS A 185 -7.36 17.56 10.54
N SER A 186 -7.79 16.31 10.49
CA SER A 186 -7.61 15.48 9.30
C SER A 186 -8.29 16.11 8.08
N ARG A 187 -9.51 16.64 8.22
CA ARG A 187 -10.23 17.31 7.13
C ARG A 187 -9.55 18.58 6.60
N SER A 188 -8.87 19.35 7.45
CA SER A 188 -8.19 20.59 7.05
C SER A 188 -6.74 20.36 6.62
N CYS A 189 -6.02 19.43 7.26
CA CYS A 189 -4.60 19.15 7.00
C CYS A 189 -4.35 18.56 5.61
N PHE A 190 -5.30 17.79 5.06
CA PHE A 190 -5.19 17.29 3.68
C PHE A 190 -5.39 18.40 2.62
N ARG A 191 -6.00 19.53 2.99
CA ARG A 191 -6.33 20.61 2.05
C ARG A 191 -5.29 21.71 1.98
N THR A 192 -4.47 21.87 3.01
CA THR A 192 -3.42 22.90 3.06
C THR A 192 -2.06 22.40 2.55
N SER A 193 -1.95 21.13 2.16
CA SER A 193 -0.73 20.56 1.61
C SER A 193 -0.55 20.71 0.10
N ASP A 194 -1.43 21.42 -0.60
CA ASP A 194 -1.28 21.63 -2.05
C ASP A 194 -0.05 22.50 -2.40
N ASP A 195 0.54 23.19 -1.42
CA ASP A 195 1.83 23.89 -1.56
C ASP A 195 3.06 23.04 -1.16
N LYS A 196 2.86 21.76 -0.81
CA LYS A 196 4.00 20.87 -0.56
C LYS A 196 4.64 20.54 -1.90
N LEU A 197 5.89 21.02 -2.03
CA LEU A 197 6.83 20.55 -3.03
C LEU A 197 6.64 19.04 -3.23
N PRO A 198 6.44 18.58 -4.48
CA PRO A 198 6.12 17.19 -4.74
C PRO A 198 7.16 16.29 -4.07
N LEU A 199 6.69 15.27 -3.34
CA LEU A 199 7.59 14.30 -2.71
C LEU A 199 8.48 13.72 -3.82
N MET A 200 9.80 13.91 -3.73
CA MET A 200 10.74 13.45 -4.75
C MET A 200 11.25 12.06 -4.39
N GLY A 201 11.23 11.13 -5.35
CA GLY A 201 11.84 9.81 -5.25
C GLY A 201 12.92 9.62 -6.31
N ARG A 202 13.75 8.58 -6.16
CA ARG A 202 14.74 8.16 -7.18
C ARG A 202 14.35 6.83 -7.79
N CYS A 203 14.44 6.70 -9.11
CA CYS A 203 14.30 5.39 -9.75
C CYS A 203 15.53 4.53 -9.47
N SER A 204 15.33 3.31 -8.98
CA SER A 204 16.39 2.33 -8.74
C SER A 204 17.11 1.88 -10.01
N THR A 205 16.45 1.95 -11.16
CA THR A 205 17.02 1.47 -12.43
C THR A 205 17.96 2.48 -13.08
N CYS A 206 17.60 3.77 -13.06
CA CYS A 206 18.37 4.81 -13.76
C CYS A 206 18.95 5.91 -12.86
N GLY A 207 18.54 5.97 -11.60
CA GLY A 207 18.97 6.96 -10.60
C GLY A 207 18.31 8.32 -10.71
N GLU A 208 17.43 8.55 -11.69
CA GLU A 208 16.79 9.85 -11.93
C GLU A 208 15.81 10.21 -10.80
N GLN A 209 15.86 11.46 -10.35
CA GLN A 209 14.90 12.01 -9.38
C GLN A 209 13.61 12.40 -10.09
N MET A 210 12.46 11.99 -9.55
CA MET A 210 11.14 12.37 -10.06
C MET A 210 10.14 12.59 -8.93
N PRO A 211 9.09 13.40 -9.17
CA PRO A 211 7.94 13.46 -8.30
C PRO A 211 7.31 12.08 -8.12
N LEU A 212 6.97 11.70 -6.89
CA LEU A 212 6.17 10.50 -6.57
C LEU A 212 4.67 10.72 -6.85
N THR A 213 4.38 11.46 -7.92
CA THR A 213 3.02 11.54 -8.44
C THR A 213 2.81 10.39 -9.43
N MET A 214 1.62 9.80 -9.46
CA MET A 214 1.29 8.68 -10.35
C MET A 214 1.66 8.98 -11.82
N LYS A 215 1.34 10.19 -12.30
CA LYS A 215 1.67 10.64 -13.67
C LYS A 215 3.17 10.68 -13.94
N ALA A 216 3.97 11.20 -13.00
CA ALA A 216 5.42 11.29 -13.18
C ALA A 216 6.08 9.90 -13.14
N VAL A 217 5.61 9.01 -12.27
CA VAL A 217 6.09 7.62 -12.20
C VAL A 217 5.77 6.86 -13.48
N GLU A 218 4.56 7.01 -14.04
CA GLU A 218 4.18 6.38 -15.31
C GLU A 218 4.99 6.92 -16.49
N ALA A 219 5.12 8.25 -16.61
CA ALA A 219 5.94 8.87 -17.65
C ALA A 219 7.41 8.44 -17.56
N HIS A 220 7.93 8.31 -16.34
CA HIS A 220 9.27 7.81 -16.11
C HIS A 220 9.39 6.33 -16.47
N ARG A 221 8.43 5.48 -16.11
CA ARG A 221 8.44 4.04 -16.42
C ARG A 221 8.59 3.81 -17.92
N CYS A 222 7.90 4.58 -18.76
CA CYS A 222 8.02 4.49 -20.22
C CYS A 222 9.39 4.94 -20.74
N SER A 223 9.95 6.02 -20.20
CA SER A 223 11.22 6.58 -20.68
C SER A 223 12.47 5.86 -20.11
N CYS A 224 12.37 5.28 -18.92
CA CYS A 224 13.47 4.61 -18.23
C CYS A 224 13.95 3.36 -18.99
N VAL A 225 13.03 2.60 -19.59
CA VAL A 225 13.35 1.39 -20.35
C VAL A 225 14.22 1.72 -21.56
N VAL A 226 13.87 2.78 -22.30
CA VAL A 226 14.60 3.25 -23.48
C VAL A 226 16.00 3.72 -23.09
N ARG A 227 16.13 4.50 -22.01
CA ARG A 227 17.42 4.99 -21.51
C ARG A 227 18.33 3.85 -21.03
N ARG A 228 17.76 2.79 -20.47
CA ARG A 228 18.54 1.60 -20.03
C ARG A 228 19.15 0.87 -21.23
N GLN A 229 18.40 0.70 -22.31
CA GLN A 229 18.90 0.05 -23.52
C GLN A 229 20.02 0.86 -24.17
N ALA A 230 19.90 2.20 -24.19
CA ALA A 230 20.95 3.08 -24.71
C ALA A 230 22.26 2.99 -23.90
N LYS A 231 22.19 2.88 -22.57
CA LYS A 231 23.38 2.73 -21.71
C LYS A 231 24.08 1.38 -21.85
N LEU A 232 23.34 0.31 -22.14
CA LEU A 232 23.91 -1.03 -22.35
C LEU A 232 24.41 -1.25 -23.78
N GLY A 233 23.84 -0.55 -24.76
CA GLY A 233 24.20 -0.65 -26.17
C GLY A 233 25.34 0.28 -26.61
N ALA A 234 25.76 1.23 -25.78
CA ALA A 234 26.92 2.07 -26.09
C ALA A 234 28.20 1.24 -25.91
N PRO A 235 28.96 0.93 -26.98
CA PRO A 235 30.26 0.28 -26.83
C PRO A 235 31.11 1.18 -25.94
N ARG A 236 31.70 0.60 -24.88
CA ARG A 236 32.66 1.27 -24.01
C ARG A 236 33.85 1.73 -24.85
N THR A 237 33.74 2.92 -25.44
CA THR A 237 34.83 3.55 -26.18
C THR A 237 35.87 3.98 -25.15
N GLY A 238 36.93 3.19 -25.07
CA GLY A 238 38.27 3.57 -24.63
C GLY A 238 38.31 4.45 -23.38
N GLN A 239 38.29 3.82 -22.21
CA GLN A 239 38.89 4.42 -21.03
C GLN A 239 40.40 4.45 -21.27
N THR A 240 40.88 5.47 -21.98
CA THR A 240 42.30 5.74 -22.17
C THR A 240 42.88 6.07 -20.79
N GLN A 241 43.60 5.11 -20.20
CA GLN A 241 44.34 5.37 -18.97
C GLN A 241 45.33 6.51 -19.23
N PRO A 242 45.35 7.57 -18.39
CA PRO A 242 46.43 8.54 -18.46
C PRO A 242 47.71 7.85 -18.00
N GLY A 243 48.58 7.54 -18.94
CA GLY A 243 49.92 7.04 -18.67
C GLY A 243 50.68 8.03 -17.80
N GLY A 244 51.02 7.59 -16.59
CA GLY A 244 51.91 8.32 -15.69
C GLY A 244 53.30 8.45 -16.30
N ARG A 245 53.84 9.67 -16.21
CA ARG A 245 55.27 9.95 -16.29
C ARG A 245 55.79 10.22 -14.88
#